data_AF-A0A661B3D8-F1
#
_entry.id   AF-A0A661B3D8-F1
#
_cell.length_a   1.000
_cell.length_b   1.000
_cell.length_c   1.000
_cell.angle_alpha   90.00
_cell.angle_beta   90.00
_cell.angle_gamma   90.00
#
_symmetry.space_group_name_H-M   'P 1'
#
loop_
_entity.id
_entity.type
_entity.pdbx_description
1 polymer ?
#
loop_
_entity_poly.entity_id
_entity_poly.type
_entity_poly.pdbx_seq_one_letter_code
_entity_poly.pdbx_strand_id
1 'polypeptide(L)'
;MLKYTVYVAVGLFLLFVIVHFLMRYIGKKKKEAIRRLEMENDIYLKLEAEKTAIKNKREEHESDHPYQKFLALKMELENLKKSGNETGTQETENAIARILEEHNTDAERLAEAYQTQLNAMNRRLSEIELKQRQMRLEAASLSNILGGNSDRES
;
A
#
# COMPACT_ATOMS: atom_id res chain seq x y z
N MET A 1 13.97 -51.45 -47.07
CA MET A 1 14.42 -50.05 -47.17
C MET A 1 13.26 -49.05 -47.16
N LEU A 2 12.32 -49.07 -48.12
CA LEU A 2 11.25 -48.06 -48.25
C LEU A 2 10.32 -47.89 -47.02
N LYS A 3 9.99 -48.99 -46.32
CA LYS A 3 9.14 -48.93 -45.12
C LYS A 3 9.82 -48.20 -43.95
N TYR A 4 11.14 -48.38 -43.80
CA TYR A 4 11.91 -47.72 -42.73
C TYR A 4 12.03 -46.22 -42.95
N THR A 5 12.25 -45.77 -44.18
CA THR A 5 12.28 -44.34 -44.53
C THR A 5 10.93 -43.66 -44.29
N VAL A 6 9.81 -44.34 -44.54
CA VAL A 6 8.47 -43.82 -44.21
C VAL A 6 8.25 -43.69 -42.70
N TYR A 7 8.64 -44.68 -41.90
CA TYR A 7 8.52 -44.58 -40.44
C TYR A 7 9.37 -43.46 -39.84
N VAL A 8 10.59 -43.25 -40.35
CA VAL A 8 11.46 -42.15 -39.92
C VAL A 8 10.84 -40.79 -40.27
N ALA A 9 10.29 -40.63 -41.48
CA ALA A 9 9.64 -39.39 -41.90
C ALA A 9 8.39 -39.06 -41.05
N VAL A 10 7.55 -40.07 -40.74
CA VAL A 10 6.37 -39.90 -39.87
C VAL A 10 6.80 -39.55 -38.44
N GLY A 11 7.85 -40.19 -37.92
CA GLY A 11 8.40 -39.89 -36.60
C GLY A 11 8.92 -38.44 -36.49
N LEU A 12 9.66 -37.97 -37.49
CA LEU A 12 10.14 -36.58 -37.54
C LEU A 12 8.99 -35.58 -37.64
N PHE A 13 7.95 -35.89 -38.42
CA PHE A 13 6.76 -35.05 -38.52
C PHE A 13 6.03 -34.93 -37.18
N LEU A 14 5.81 -36.04 -36.48
CA LEU A 14 5.18 -36.03 -35.14
C LEU A 14 6.01 -35.23 -34.13
N LEU A 15 7.34 -35.40 -34.17
CA LEU A 15 8.24 -34.65 -33.28
C LEU A 15 8.18 -33.15 -33.55
N PHE A 16 8.14 -32.75 -34.83
CA PHE A 16 7.93 -31.35 -35.23
C PHE A 16 6.60 -30.79 -34.72
N VAL A 17 5.50 -31.55 -34.88
CA VAL A 17 4.17 -31.13 -34.39
C VAL A 17 4.17 -30.93 -32.87
N ILE A 18 4.80 -31.84 -32.11
CA ILE A 18 4.92 -31.75 -30.66
C ILE A 18 5.74 -30.51 -30.26
N VAL A 19 6.90 -30.30 -30.88
CA VAL A 19 7.76 -29.13 -30.61
C VAL A 19 7.03 -27.83 -30.93
N HIS A 20 6.36 -27.76 -32.08
CA HIS A 20 5.58 -26.58 -32.47
C HIS A 20 4.43 -26.29 -31.49
N PHE A 21 3.74 -27.33 -31.01
CA PHE A 21 2.69 -27.18 -30.01
C PHE A 21 3.24 -26.69 -28.67
N LEU A 22 4.37 -27.24 -28.21
CA LEU A 22 5.06 -26.80 -26.99
C LEU A 22 5.51 -25.34 -27.08
N MET A 23 6.14 -24.92 -28.19
CA MET A 23 6.54 -23.52 -28.40
C MET A 23 5.33 -22.58 -28.37
N ARG A 24 4.23 -22.96 -29.03
CA ARG A 24 3.00 -22.16 -29.04
C ARG A 24 2.38 -22.06 -27.64
N TYR A 25 2.40 -23.13 -26.86
CA TYR A 25 1.90 -23.15 -25.49
C TYR A 25 2.74 -22.25 -24.58
N ILE A 26 4.07 -22.38 -24.61
CA ILE A 26 5.00 -21.54 -23.83
C ILE A 26 4.82 -20.07 -24.21
N GLY A 27 4.76 -19.74 -25.51
CA GLY A 27 4.58 -18.37 -25.99
C GLY A 27 3.27 -17.73 -25.50
N LYS A 28 2.17 -18.50 -25.40
CA LYS A 28 0.93 -18.01 -24.79
C LYS A 28 1.10 -17.71 -23.30
N LYS A 29 1.72 -18.62 -22.54
CA LYS A 29 1.97 -18.44 -21.11
C LYS A 29 2.86 -17.23 -20.81
N LYS A 30 3.90 -16.99 -21.60
CA LYS A 30 4.75 -15.80 -21.46
C LYS A 30 3.97 -14.51 -21.71
N LYS A 31 3.15 -14.45 -22.76
CA LYS A 31 2.31 -13.27 -23.06
C LYS A 31 1.27 -12.97 -21.98
N GLU A 32 0.71 -14.01 -21.35
CA GLU A 32 -0.20 -13.85 -20.21
C GLU A 32 0.54 -13.31 -18.98
N ALA A 33 1.73 -13.85 -18.68
CA ALA A 33 2.56 -13.40 -17.56
C ALA A 33 3.00 -11.92 -17.71
N ILE A 34 3.43 -11.49 -18.90
CA ILE A 34 3.79 -10.09 -19.17
C ILE A 34 2.62 -9.14 -18.92
N ARG A 35 1.43 -9.47 -19.46
CA ARG A 35 0.23 -8.64 -19.25
C ARG A 35 -0.17 -8.54 -17.78
N ARG A 36 0.01 -9.62 -17.01
CA ARG A 36 -0.23 -9.60 -15.55
C ARG A 36 0.76 -8.68 -14.83
N LEU A 37 2.05 -8.78 -15.15
CA LEU A 37 3.08 -7.89 -14.59
C LEU A 37 2.81 -6.41 -14.90
N GLU A 38 2.39 -6.09 -16.13
CA GLU A 38 2.03 -4.72 -16.50
C GLU A 38 0.84 -4.18 -15.67
N MET A 39 -0.21 -4.98 -15.48
CA MET A 39 -1.36 -4.60 -14.64
C MET A 39 -0.98 -4.48 -13.16
N GLU A 40 -0.18 -5.42 -12.64
CA GLU A 40 0.32 -5.39 -11.26
C GLU A 40 1.17 -4.15 -10.98
N ASN A 41 1.97 -3.71 -11.97
CA ASN A 41 2.78 -2.49 -11.84
C ASN A 41 1.92 -1.23 -11.70
N ASP A 42 0.86 -1.08 -12.50
CA ASP A 42 -0.08 0.06 -12.35
C ASP A 42 -0.77 0.07 -10.97
N ILE A 43 -1.18 -1.11 -10.50
CA ILE A 43 -1.76 -1.26 -9.16
C ILE A 43 -0.73 -0.89 -8.08
N TYR A 44 0.52 -1.33 -8.24
CA TYR A 44 1.61 -1.01 -7.31
C TYR A 44 1.86 0.49 -7.20
N LEU A 45 1.92 1.20 -8.33
CA LEU A 45 2.09 2.66 -8.36
C LEU A 45 0.93 3.39 -7.68
N LYS A 46 -0.32 2.95 -7.92
CA LYS A 46 -1.50 3.50 -7.24
C LYS A 46 -1.43 3.30 -5.72
N LEU A 47 -0.99 2.12 -5.28
CA LEU A 47 -0.80 1.81 -3.87
C LEU A 47 0.32 2.63 -3.23
N GLU A 48 1.41 2.93 -3.95
CA GLU A 48 2.46 3.85 -3.46
C GLU A 48 1.97 5.29 -3.32
N ALA A 49 1.20 5.77 -4.30
CA ALA A 49 0.57 7.09 -4.22
C ALA A 49 -0.39 7.17 -3.03
N GLU A 50 -1.23 6.14 -2.84
CA GLU A 50 -2.14 6.07 -1.69
C GLU A 50 -1.38 6.03 -0.35
N LYS A 51 -0.30 5.24 -0.26
CA LYS A 51 0.55 5.19 0.93
C LYS A 51 1.11 6.56 1.29
N THR A 52 1.61 7.30 0.30
CA THR A 52 2.15 8.64 0.48
C THR A 52 1.05 9.61 0.92
N ALA A 53 -0.13 9.55 0.29
CA ALA A 53 -1.27 10.39 0.65
C ALA A 53 -1.72 10.15 2.11
N ILE A 54 -1.74 8.89 2.58
CA ILE A 54 -2.10 8.58 3.96
C ILE A 54 -1.05 9.11 4.95
N LYS A 55 0.25 9.01 4.62
CA LYS A 55 1.31 9.57 5.46
C LYS A 55 1.18 11.09 5.60
N ASN A 56 1.00 11.80 4.49
CA ASN A 56 0.83 13.24 4.50
C ASN A 56 -0.42 13.65 5.31
N LYS A 57 -1.56 12.97 5.09
CA LYS A 57 -2.77 13.20 5.89
C LYS A 57 -2.57 12.94 7.37
N ARG A 58 -1.76 11.95 7.73
CA ARG A 58 -1.46 11.65 9.12
C ARG A 58 -0.63 12.76 9.76
N GLU A 59 0.36 13.29 9.06
CA GLU A 59 1.15 14.46 9.51
C GLU A 59 0.26 15.69 9.70
N GLU A 60 -0.64 15.97 8.74
CA GLU A 60 -1.67 17.02 8.88
C GLU A 60 -2.60 16.78 10.08
N HIS A 61 -3.03 15.53 10.30
CA HIS A 61 -3.85 15.18 11.45
C HIS A 61 -3.11 15.33 12.79
N GLU A 62 -1.80 15.09 12.82
CA GLU A 62 -0.98 15.29 14.02
C GLU A 62 -0.83 16.79 14.36
N SER A 63 -0.87 17.70 13.38
CA SER A 63 -0.79 19.16 13.62
C SER A 63 -2.15 19.84 13.78
N ASP A 64 -3.17 19.43 13.03
CA ASP A 64 -4.40 20.21 12.88
C ASP A 64 -5.64 19.62 13.54
N HIS A 65 -5.58 18.38 14.04
CA HIS A 65 -6.73 17.76 14.65
C HIS A 65 -7.18 18.50 15.93
N PRO A 66 -8.49 18.69 16.15
CA PRO A 66 -9.02 19.45 17.29
C PRO A 66 -8.52 18.95 18.65
N TYR A 67 -8.36 17.63 18.79
CA TYR A 67 -7.78 17.02 19.99
C TYR A 67 -6.33 17.44 20.25
N GLN A 68 -5.50 17.57 19.21
CA GLN A 68 -4.11 18.00 19.37
C GLN A 68 -4.02 19.47 19.78
N LYS A 69 -4.86 20.32 19.17
CA LYS A 69 -5.03 21.73 19.56
C LYS A 69 -5.52 21.84 21.01
N PHE A 70 -6.50 21.03 21.40
CA PHE A 70 -6.97 20.92 22.78
C PHE A 70 -5.85 20.52 23.76
N LEU A 71 -5.03 19.53 23.43
CA LEU A 71 -3.91 19.10 24.28
C LEU A 71 -2.86 20.21 24.44
N ALA A 72 -2.53 20.93 23.36
CA ALA A 72 -1.60 22.05 23.40
C ALA A 72 -2.11 23.15 24.35
N LEU A 73 -3.37 23.55 24.21
CA LEU A 73 -4.00 24.55 25.08
C LEU A 73 -4.09 24.07 26.54
N LYS A 74 -4.31 22.78 26.78
CA LYS A 74 -4.33 22.22 28.13
C LYS A 74 -2.96 22.33 28.81
N MET A 75 -1.87 22.05 28.08
CA MET A 75 -0.51 22.23 28.60
C MET A 75 -0.18 23.72 28.84
N GLU A 76 -0.59 24.58 27.92
CA GLU A 76 -0.43 26.03 28.06
C GLU A 76 -1.17 26.55 29.31
N LEU A 77 -2.41 26.10 29.52
CA LEU A 77 -3.21 26.43 30.69
C LEU A 77 -2.52 26.02 31.99
N GLU A 78 -1.94 24.81 32.05
CA GLU A 78 -1.19 24.35 33.22
C GLU A 78 0.04 25.23 33.50
N ASN A 79 0.72 25.70 32.45
CA ASN A 79 1.88 26.58 32.60
C ASN A 79 1.47 28.00 33.04
N LEU A 80 0.36 28.52 32.51
CA LEU A 80 -0.18 29.84 32.89
C LEU A 80 -0.70 29.84 34.33
N LYS A 81 -1.34 28.75 34.76
CA LYS A 81 -1.76 28.56 36.17
C LYS A 81 -0.56 28.57 37.12
N LYS A 82 0.58 27.98 36.72
CA LYS A 82 1.81 28.00 37.52
C LYS A 82 2.47 29.38 37.57
N SER A 83 2.36 30.17 36.51
CA SER A 83 2.98 31.50 36.44
C SER A 83 2.12 32.61 37.08
N GLY A 84 0.89 32.31 37.49
CA GLY A 84 -0.02 33.28 38.09
C GLY A 84 -0.59 34.30 37.10
N ASN A 85 -0.52 34.02 35.79
CA ASN A 85 -1.10 34.89 34.77
C ASN A 85 -2.61 34.62 34.65
N GLU A 86 -3.40 35.36 35.40
CA GLU A 86 -4.87 35.19 35.45
C GLU A 86 -5.54 35.52 34.10
N THR A 87 -5.13 36.59 33.42
CA THR A 87 -5.68 36.98 32.12
C THR A 87 -5.45 35.89 31.07
N GLY A 88 -4.21 35.40 30.94
CA GLY A 88 -3.88 34.32 30.00
C GLY A 88 -4.58 33.01 30.35
N THR A 89 -4.75 32.73 31.65
CA THR A 89 -5.51 31.55 32.12
C THR A 89 -6.95 31.60 31.63
N GLN A 90 -7.64 32.73 31.80
CA GLN A 90 -9.03 32.90 31.37
C GLN A 90 -9.19 32.82 29.85
N GLU A 91 -8.29 33.45 29.10
CA GLU A 91 -8.29 33.39 27.62
C GLU A 91 -8.11 31.95 27.11
N THR A 92 -7.20 31.20 27.72
CA THR A 92 -6.94 29.80 27.36
C THR A 92 -8.10 28.89 27.72
N GLU A 93 -8.75 29.08 28.87
CA GLU A 93 -9.97 28.34 29.24
C GLU A 93 -11.11 28.59 28.25
N ASN A 94 -11.30 29.84 27.81
CA ASN A 94 -12.28 30.19 26.80
C ASN A 94 -11.97 29.55 25.44
N ALA A 95 -10.68 29.49 25.05
CA ALA A 95 -10.26 28.83 23.82
C ALA A 95 -10.55 27.32 23.85
N ILE A 96 -10.30 26.66 24.99
CA ILE A 96 -10.65 25.24 25.19
C ILE A 96 -12.15 25.03 25.08
N ALA A 97 -12.96 25.85 25.77
CA ALA A 97 -14.42 25.77 25.71
C ALA A 97 -14.95 25.92 24.27
N ARG A 98 -14.37 26.86 23.50
CA ARG A 98 -14.74 27.09 22.11
C ARG A 98 -14.46 25.88 21.22
N ILE A 99 -13.35 25.17 21.40
CA ILE A 99 -13.06 23.93 20.64
C ILE A 99 -14.10 22.86 20.95
N LEU A 100 -14.44 22.67 22.23
CA LEU A 100 -15.43 21.67 22.64
C LEU A 100 -16.83 22.01 22.09
N GLU A 101 -17.19 23.29 22.09
CA GLU A 101 -18.46 23.78 21.54
C GLU A 101 -18.52 23.67 20.02
N GLU A 102 -17.48 24.11 19.29
CA GLU A 102 -17.41 24.06 17.82
C GLU A 102 -17.57 22.63 17.30
N HIS A 103 -16.98 21.66 18.01
CA HIS A 103 -17.07 20.25 17.66
C HIS A 103 -18.24 19.53 18.33
N ASN A 104 -19.06 20.24 19.11
CA ASN A 104 -20.20 19.72 19.87
C ASN A 104 -19.88 18.40 20.61
N THR A 105 -18.77 18.42 21.35
CA THR A 105 -18.16 17.21 21.91
C THR A 105 -17.42 17.52 23.20
N ASP A 106 -17.08 16.47 23.95
CA ASP A 106 -16.16 16.54 25.09
C ASP A 106 -14.75 16.09 24.70
N ALA A 107 -13.81 16.24 25.64
CA ALA A 107 -12.41 15.91 25.45
C ALA A 107 -12.16 14.41 25.23
N GLU A 108 -12.95 13.53 25.88
CA GLU A 108 -12.81 12.07 25.75
C GLU A 108 -13.21 11.63 24.34
N ARG A 109 -14.34 12.13 23.85
CA ARG A 109 -14.80 11.88 22.48
C ARG A 109 -13.86 12.44 21.43
N LEU A 110 -13.22 13.60 21.67
CA LEU A 110 -12.17 14.12 20.79
C LEU A 110 -10.96 13.18 20.75
N ALA A 111 -10.56 12.63 21.89
CA ALA A 111 -9.47 11.65 21.98
C ALA A 111 -9.83 10.35 21.24
N GLU A 112 -11.05 9.84 21.44
CA GLU A 112 -11.55 8.64 20.77
C GLU A 112 -11.63 8.83 19.26
N ALA A 113 -12.14 9.97 18.79
CA ALA A 113 -12.21 10.30 17.36
C ALA A 113 -10.81 10.34 16.74
N TYR A 114 -9.88 11.01 17.41
CA TYR A 114 -8.48 11.07 17.00
C TYR A 114 -7.85 9.67 16.89
N GLN A 115 -8.00 8.86 17.94
CA GLN A 115 -7.43 7.52 17.99
C GLN A 115 -8.08 6.60 16.94
N THR A 116 -9.38 6.74 16.71
CA THR A 116 -10.11 5.97 15.70
C THR A 116 -9.59 6.29 14.30
N GLN A 117 -9.36 7.57 13.98
CA GLN A 117 -8.78 7.99 12.71
C GLN A 117 -7.36 7.48 12.53
N LEU A 118 -6.50 7.61 13.55
CA LEU A 118 -5.14 7.06 13.51
C LEU A 118 -5.15 5.54 13.28
N ASN A 119 -6.01 4.81 14.00
CA ASN A 119 -6.12 3.37 13.85
C ASN A 119 -6.59 2.98 12.44
N ALA A 120 -7.55 3.71 11.87
CA ALA A 120 -8.02 3.48 10.51
C ALA A 120 -6.91 3.72 9.48
N MET A 121 -6.15 4.82 9.61
CA MET A 121 -5.01 5.13 8.73
C MET A 121 -3.91 4.07 8.83
N ASN A 122 -3.52 3.67 10.06
CA ASN A 122 -2.52 2.64 10.29
C ASN A 122 -2.94 1.29 9.71
N ARG A 123 -4.20 0.89 9.91
CA ARG A 123 -4.74 -0.34 9.32
C ARG A 123 -4.65 -0.30 7.79
N ARG A 124 -5.01 0.82 7.18
CA ARG A 124 -4.95 0.97 5.72
C ARG A 124 -3.50 0.89 5.20
N LEU A 125 -2.55 1.49 5.90
CA LEU A 125 -1.13 1.37 5.58
C LEU A 125 -0.66 -0.09 5.63
N SER A 126 -1.01 -0.84 6.67
CA SER A 126 -0.68 -2.26 6.79
C SER A 126 -1.29 -3.11 5.67
N GLU A 127 -2.54 -2.82 5.27
CA GLU A 127 -3.18 -3.49 4.14
C GLU A 127 -2.46 -3.22 2.81
N ILE A 128 -2.04 -1.97 2.58
CA ILE A 128 -1.26 -1.59 1.40
C ILE A 128 0.07 -2.35 1.39
N GLU A 129 0.79 -2.38 2.52
CA GLU A 129 2.08 -3.07 2.64
C GLU A 129 1.95 -4.58 2.40
N LEU A 130 0.89 -5.20 2.92
CA LEU A 130 0.61 -6.61 2.68
C LEU A 130 0.35 -6.88 1.19
N LYS A 131 -0.48 -6.06 0.54
CA LYS A 131 -0.76 -6.17 -0.91
C LYS A 131 0.51 -5.99 -1.74
N GLN A 132 1.33 -5.00 -1.42
CA GLN A 132 2.61 -4.78 -2.09
C GLN A 132 3.56 -5.97 -1.94
N ARG A 133 3.61 -6.59 -0.75
CA ARG A 133 4.38 -7.80 -0.53
C ARG A 133 3.87 -8.98 -1.36
N GLN A 134 2.55 -9.17 -1.42
CA GLN A 134 1.93 -10.23 -2.24
C GLN A 134 2.27 -10.05 -3.72
N MET A 135 2.10 -8.84 -4.27
CA MET A 135 2.45 -8.56 -5.67
C MET A 135 3.93 -8.81 -5.96
N ARG A 136 4.85 -8.49 -5.03
CA ARG A 136 6.28 -8.82 -5.21
C ARG A 136 6.53 -10.33 -5.29
N LEU A 137 5.83 -11.11 -4.49
CA LEU A 137 5.94 -12.58 -4.51
C LEU A 137 5.32 -13.16 -5.80
N GLU A 138 4.18 -12.63 -6.23
CA GLU A 138 3.54 -13.01 -7.50
C GLU A 138 4.42 -12.67 -8.70
N ALA A 139 4.98 -11.45 -8.74
CA ALA A 139 5.91 -11.03 -9.78
C ALA A 139 7.17 -11.91 -9.84
N ALA A 140 7.74 -12.29 -8.68
CA ALA A 140 8.86 -13.23 -8.62
C ALA A 140 8.47 -14.61 -9.19
N SER A 141 7.26 -15.09 -8.92
CA SER A 141 6.75 -16.35 -9.48
C SER A 141 6.55 -16.27 -11.00
N LEU A 142 6.04 -15.15 -11.50
CA LEU A 142 5.84 -14.90 -12.94
C LEU A 142 7.18 -14.78 -13.67
N SER A 143 8.20 -14.19 -13.04
CA SER A 143 9.57 -14.15 -13.58
C SER A 143 10.13 -15.56 -13.83
N ASN A 144 9.90 -16.50 -12.90
CA ASN A 144 10.31 -17.89 -13.10
C ASN A 144 9.62 -18.54 -14.31
N ILE A 145 8.34 -18.23 -14.56
CA ILE A 145 7.58 -18.70 -15.75
C ILE A 145 8.10 -18.08 -17.05
N LEU A 146 8.56 -16.83 -16.99
CA LEU A 146 9.16 -16.13 -18.12
C LEU A 146 10.56 -16.66 -18.48
N GLY A 147 11.12 -17.50 -17.62
CA GLY A 147 12.43 -18.12 -17.78
C GLY A 147 13.53 -17.35 -17.08
N GLY A 148 13.28 -16.88 -15.85
CA GLY A 148 14.26 -16.25 -14.98
C GLY A 148 15.48 -17.13 -14.69
N ASN A 149 16.39 -17.15 -15.66
CA ASN A 149 17.82 -17.44 -15.58
C ASN A 149 18.44 -16.77 -16.81
N SER A 150 18.39 -15.45 -16.86
CA SER A 150 19.32 -14.63 -17.65
C SER A 150 20.13 -13.85 -16.63
N ASP A 151 21.36 -14.29 -16.35
CA ASP A 151 22.40 -13.58 -15.57
C ASP A 151 22.71 -14.15 -14.18
N ARG A 152 22.93 -15.48 -14.14
CA ARG A 152 23.96 -16.08 -13.29
C ARG A 152 25.12 -16.59 -14.16
N GLU A 153 25.59 -15.76 -15.10
CA GLU A 153 26.81 -16.01 -15.88
C GLU A 153 27.23 -14.72 -16.62
N SER A 154 28.01 -13.87 -15.95
CA SER A 154 29.20 -13.18 -16.49
C SER A 154 29.85 -12.34 -15.40
#